data_AF-A0A376MQ20-F1
#
_entry.id   AF-A0A376MQ20-F1
#
_cell.length_a   1.000
_cell.length_b   1.000
_cell.length_c   1.000
_cell.angle_alpha   90.00
_cell.angle_beta   90.00
_cell.angle_gamma   90.00
#
_symmetry.space_group_name_H-M   'P 1'
#
loop_
_entity.id
_entity.type
_entity.pdbx_description
1 polymer ?
#
loop_
_entity_poly.entity_id
_entity_poly.type
_entity_poly.pdbx_seq_one_letter_code
_entity_poly.pdbx_strand_id
1 'polypeptide(L)'
;MQLYLRSVSGLQAWHEWCYTALSDRPVELNLYSLREHIENLISLEAGIDQVVEMRITGAGVVMAWQIRRYKYSLRYDYEKELLLSQSVNHRAGQIPSPVIMLLSEPERKSIPLASRMSEGVPVGEYELSSIVNKNGPWLVVPKPGEEMAFRPCFIRGESSLPVEESNIRSLQKATQLFNPQAEVNTITLVLGQMANDPAHSGWQFMRSLYDQFGYLPLATFEVWRALVQHPQALAMSLFKFEMSAEYLSRIENEFPILWEFFPIFEIKAASERFKLFLSQKGAPEETQKLLVTNMFQRLGLVFPTYADEIEKWLSNGYLPPSIPESCVHGWYQELLREHSEARWPEYGCKRLYKWMMSQKNPVIGINPDANHRYSVAWLPVFAAAVASGNTSFEAVFDRKPGAVFFLRQVRDFDSPLV
;
A
#
# COMPACT_ATOMS: atom_id res chain seq x y z
N MET A 1 -11.64 -26.26 17.83
CA MET A 1 -11.95 -25.77 16.48
C MET A 1 -10.79 -24.89 16.04
N GLN A 2 -10.35 -24.98 14.80
CA GLN A 2 -9.30 -24.10 14.26
C GLN A 2 -9.87 -23.28 13.10
N LEU A 3 -9.52 -21.99 13.07
CA LEU A 3 -9.83 -21.10 11.96
C LEU A 3 -8.52 -20.68 11.30
N TYR A 4 -8.47 -20.81 9.98
CA TYR A 4 -7.35 -20.42 9.14
C TYR A 4 -7.81 -19.38 8.13
N LEU A 5 -7.09 -18.28 8.03
CA LEU A 5 -7.13 -17.39 6.86
C LEU A 5 -5.81 -17.53 6.13
N ARG A 6 -5.83 -17.78 4.83
CA ARG A 6 -4.60 -17.87 4.04
C ARG A 6 -4.74 -17.17 2.70
N SER A 7 -3.64 -16.58 2.23
CA SER A 7 -3.56 -16.20 0.82
C SER A 7 -3.63 -17.45 -0.06
N VAL A 8 -4.37 -17.36 -1.17
CA VAL A 8 -4.42 -18.43 -2.19
C VAL A 8 -3.17 -18.39 -3.09
N SER A 9 -2.42 -17.31 -3.03
CA SER A 9 -1.26 -17.11 -3.88
C SER A 9 -0.02 -17.86 -3.41
N GLY A 10 1.04 -17.87 -4.21
CA GLY A 10 2.22 -18.75 -4.06
C GLY A 10 3.00 -18.63 -2.74
N LEU A 11 2.63 -17.69 -1.87
CA LEU A 11 3.17 -17.56 -0.52
C LEU A 11 2.13 -17.98 0.50
N GLN A 12 2.50 -18.95 1.33
CA GLN A 12 1.74 -19.33 2.50
C GLN A 12 1.87 -18.21 3.55
N ALA A 13 1.13 -17.11 3.38
CA ALA A 13 0.84 -16.17 4.45
C ALA A 13 -0.50 -16.59 5.05
N TRP A 14 -0.53 -16.81 6.37
CA TRP A 14 -1.73 -17.23 7.05
C TRP A 14 -1.85 -16.60 8.44
N HIS A 15 -3.10 -16.48 8.87
CA HIS A 15 -3.45 -16.29 10.27
C HIS A 15 -4.18 -17.55 10.77
N GLU A 16 -3.89 -17.94 12.00
CA GLU A 16 -4.45 -19.13 12.63
C GLU A 16 -4.99 -18.75 14.01
N TRP A 17 -6.21 -19.19 14.29
CA TRP A 17 -6.82 -19.08 15.60
C TRP A 17 -7.28 -20.46 16.08
N CYS A 18 -6.97 -20.78 17.33
CA CYS A 18 -7.42 -21.99 17.99
C CYS A 18 -8.48 -21.65 19.03
N TYR A 19 -9.68 -22.20 18.85
CA TYR A 19 -10.80 -22.03 19.78
C TYR A 19 -11.11 -23.33 20.51
N THR A 20 -11.15 -23.26 21.83
CA THR A 20 -11.57 -24.35 22.70
C THR A 20 -12.98 -24.04 23.20
N ALA A 21 -13.93 -24.92 22.91
CA ALA A 21 -15.26 -24.82 23.49
C ALA A 21 -15.17 -25.24 24.97
N LEU A 22 -15.27 -24.27 25.88
CA LEU A 22 -15.20 -24.49 27.33
C LEU A 22 -16.57 -24.83 27.95
N SER A 23 -17.65 -24.88 27.16
CA SER A 23 -19.03 -25.14 27.61
C SER A 23 -19.91 -25.70 26.47
N ASP A 24 -21.15 -26.11 26.77
CA ASP A 24 -22.19 -26.53 25.80
C ASP A 24 -22.70 -25.40 24.88
N ARG A 25 -22.11 -24.20 24.95
CA ARG A 25 -22.50 -23.07 24.09
C ARG A 25 -21.70 -23.08 22.78
N PRO A 26 -22.34 -22.76 21.63
CA PRO A 26 -21.63 -22.60 20.39
C PRO A 26 -20.60 -21.47 20.50
N VAL A 27 -19.43 -21.65 19.86
CA VAL A 27 -18.44 -20.59 19.73
C VAL A 27 -18.92 -19.63 18.65
N GLU A 28 -19.30 -18.42 19.05
CA GLU A 28 -19.64 -17.35 18.11
C GLU A 28 -18.37 -16.63 17.64
N LEU A 29 -18.21 -16.54 16.33
CA LEU A 29 -17.10 -15.83 15.70
C LEU A 29 -17.61 -14.57 15.02
N ASN A 30 -17.10 -13.41 15.45
CA ASN A 30 -17.36 -12.17 14.76
C ASN A 30 -16.47 -12.06 13.52
N LEU A 31 -17.05 -12.19 12.32
CA LEU A 31 -16.28 -12.04 11.07
C LEU A 31 -15.74 -10.61 10.88
N TYR A 32 -16.30 -9.61 11.57
CA TYR A 32 -15.79 -8.25 11.50
C TYR A 32 -14.39 -8.12 12.12
N SER A 33 -14.06 -8.88 13.16
CA SER A 33 -12.71 -8.85 13.74
C SER A 33 -11.65 -9.45 12.81
N LEU A 34 -12.07 -10.24 11.81
CA LEU A 34 -11.19 -10.78 10.79
C LEU A 34 -10.92 -9.79 9.65
N ARG A 35 -11.62 -8.65 9.61
CA ARG A 35 -11.58 -7.71 8.49
C ARG A 35 -10.16 -7.22 8.20
N GLU A 36 -9.47 -6.70 9.21
CA GLU A 36 -8.10 -6.17 9.05
C GLU A 36 -7.13 -7.27 8.59
N HIS A 37 -7.29 -8.49 9.13
CA HIS A 37 -6.50 -9.64 8.70
C HIS A 37 -6.76 -10.02 7.24
N ILE A 38 -8.00 -9.97 6.78
CA ILE A 38 -8.36 -10.22 5.38
C ILE A 38 -7.81 -9.11 4.48
N GLU A 39 -7.98 -7.84 4.87
CA GLU A 39 -7.46 -6.68 4.12
C GLU A 39 -5.93 -6.75 3.99
N ASN A 40 -5.23 -7.13 5.07
CA ASN A 40 -3.79 -7.36 5.07
C ASN A 40 -3.35 -8.53 4.19
N LEU A 41 -4.11 -9.64 4.16
CA LEU A 41 -3.80 -10.77 3.27
C LEU A 41 -4.05 -10.41 1.80
N ILE A 42 -5.05 -9.57 1.50
CA ILE A 42 -5.32 -9.07 0.15
C ILE A 42 -4.22 -8.10 -0.32
N SER A 43 -3.60 -7.33 0.56
CA SER A 43 -2.55 -6.36 0.21
C SER A 43 -1.17 -6.98 -0.08
N LEU A 44 -1.01 -8.30 0.13
CA LEU A 44 0.26 -9.01 -0.07
C LEU A 44 0.75 -9.03 -1.52
N GLU A 45 -0.18 -8.98 -2.47
CA GLU A 45 0.12 -9.04 -3.89
C GLU A 45 -0.29 -7.75 -4.58
N ALA A 46 0.48 -7.35 -5.59
CA ALA A 46 0.11 -6.21 -6.40
C ALA A 46 -1.09 -6.56 -7.29
N GLY A 47 -2.18 -5.79 -7.18
CA GLY A 47 -3.37 -5.95 -8.03
C GLY A 47 -4.67 -5.75 -7.27
N ILE A 48 -5.78 -6.17 -7.88
CA ILE A 48 -7.12 -6.02 -7.34
C ILE A 48 -7.92 -7.35 -7.30
N ASP A 49 -7.32 -8.45 -7.77
CA ASP A 49 -7.97 -9.75 -7.97
C ASP A 49 -7.53 -10.80 -6.93
N GLN A 50 -6.98 -10.37 -5.79
CA GLN A 50 -6.50 -11.28 -4.75
C GLN A 50 -7.67 -12.03 -4.11
N VAL A 51 -7.38 -13.26 -3.70
CA VAL A 51 -8.33 -14.16 -3.05
C VAL A 51 -7.74 -14.64 -1.74
N VAL A 52 -8.52 -14.49 -0.67
CA VAL A 52 -8.21 -15.07 0.64
C VAL A 52 -9.09 -16.28 0.84
N GLU A 53 -8.49 -17.39 1.24
CA GLU A 53 -9.23 -18.59 1.62
C GLU A 53 -9.41 -18.63 3.13
N MET A 54 -10.66 -18.69 3.58
CA MET A 54 -11.00 -18.96 4.97
C MET A 54 -11.35 -20.44 5.12
N ARG A 55 -10.70 -21.12 6.07
CA ARG A 55 -10.98 -22.52 6.41
C ARG A 55 -11.30 -22.65 7.89
N ILE A 56 -12.38 -23.36 8.20
CA ILE A 56 -12.75 -23.72 9.57
C ILE A 56 -12.70 -25.24 9.67
N THR A 57 -11.92 -25.74 10.61
CA THR A 57 -11.76 -27.17 10.88
C THR A 57 -12.22 -27.52 12.30
N GLY A 58 -13.04 -28.55 12.43
CA GLY A 58 -13.54 -29.01 13.72
C GLY A 58 -14.33 -30.31 13.60
N ALA A 59 -14.20 -31.20 14.59
CA ALA A 59 -14.93 -32.46 14.67
C ALA A 59 -14.93 -33.30 13.38
N GLY A 60 -13.80 -33.30 12.64
CA GLY A 60 -13.65 -34.04 11.37
C GLY A 60 -14.24 -33.35 10.14
N VAL A 61 -14.85 -32.17 10.27
CA VAL A 61 -15.39 -31.37 9.16
C VAL A 61 -14.43 -30.24 8.81
N VAL A 62 -14.25 -30.03 7.50
CA VAL A 62 -13.52 -28.88 6.94
C VAL A 62 -14.48 -28.08 6.08
N MET A 63 -14.71 -26.83 6.43
CA MET A 63 -15.44 -25.87 5.61
C MET A 63 -14.48 -24.83 5.05
N ALA A 64 -14.63 -24.47 3.77
CA ALA A 64 -13.76 -23.52 3.09
C ALA A 64 -14.56 -22.50 2.29
N TRP A 65 -14.13 -21.23 2.34
CA TRP A 65 -14.71 -20.13 1.59
C TRP A 65 -13.62 -19.33 0.89
N GLN A 66 -13.92 -18.86 -0.33
CA GLN A 66 -13.09 -17.90 -1.03
C GLN A 66 -13.65 -16.50 -0.86
N ILE A 67 -12.85 -15.62 -0.28
CA ILE A 67 -13.17 -14.21 -0.06
C ILE A 67 -12.46 -13.42 -1.16
N ARG A 68 -13.23 -12.60 -1.88
CA ARG A 68 -12.77 -11.73 -2.97
C ARG A 68 -13.22 -10.31 -2.68
N ARG A 69 -12.51 -9.33 -3.24
CA ARG A 69 -12.83 -7.90 -3.08
C ARG A 69 -14.12 -7.48 -3.79
N TYR A 70 -14.47 -8.11 -4.91
CA TYR A 70 -15.58 -7.67 -5.76
C TYR A 70 -16.64 -8.75 -5.96
N LYS A 71 -17.91 -8.32 -5.99
CA LYS A 71 -19.08 -9.19 -6.18
C LYS A 71 -19.38 -9.48 -7.65
N TYR A 72 -19.27 -8.48 -8.53
CA TYR A 72 -19.56 -8.60 -9.97
C TYR A 72 -18.30 -8.35 -10.83
N SER A 73 -18.33 -8.86 -12.07
CA SER A 73 -17.37 -8.48 -13.12
C SER A 73 -18.11 -7.81 -14.28
N LEU A 74 -17.64 -6.62 -14.68
CA LEU A 74 -18.11 -5.96 -15.88
C LEU A 74 -17.18 -6.28 -17.05
N ARG A 75 -17.75 -6.51 -18.24
CA ARG A 75 -17.01 -6.70 -19.49
C ARG A 75 -17.57 -5.78 -20.56
N TYR A 76 -16.67 -5.05 -21.22
CA TYR A 76 -17.04 -4.25 -22.39
C TYR A 76 -17.00 -5.10 -23.67
N ASP A 77 -18.12 -5.14 -24.38
CA ASP A 77 -18.26 -5.75 -25.70
C ASP A 77 -18.04 -4.65 -26.76
N TYR A 78 -16.90 -4.71 -27.45
CA TYR A 78 -16.51 -3.73 -28.46
C TYR A 78 -17.37 -3.81 -29.73
N GLU A 79 -17.93 -4.96 -30.07
CA GLU A 79 -18.77 -5.10 -31.27
C GLU A 79 -20.15 -4.51 -31.04
N LYS A 80 -20.69 -4.69 -29.83
CA LYS A 80 -22.00 -4.16 -29.45
C LYS A 80 -21.93 -2.76 -28.83
N GLU A 81 -20.73 -2.28 -28.52
CA GLU A 81 -20.47 -1.07 -27.74
C GLU A 81 -21.21 -1.03 -26.39
N LEU A 82 -21.40 -2.21 -25.77
CA LEU A 82 -22.15 -2.41 -24.53
C LEU A 82 -21.26 -2.91 -23.40
N LEU A 83 -21.45 -2.32 -22.22
CA LEU A 83 -20.90 -2.85 -20.98
C LEU A 83 -21.90 -3.83 -20.36
N LEU A 84 -21.46 -5.06 -20.15
CA LEU A 84 -22.29 -6.15 -19.65
C LEU A 84 -21.89 -6.53 -18.22
N SER A 85 -22.87 -6.62 -17.33
CA SER A 85 -22.67 -7.14 -15.97
C SER A 85 -22.81 -8.67 -15.94
N GLN A 86 -21.73 -9.36 -15.56
CA GLN A 86 -21.76 -10.80 -15.30
C GLN A 86 -21.77 -11.03 -13.79
N SER A 87 -22.85 -11.62 -13.29
CA SER A 87 -22.89 -12.08 -11.91
C SER A 87 -22.24 -13.44 -11.78
N VAL A 88 -21.30 -13.56 -10.84
CA VAL A 88 -20.67 -14.84 -10.48
C VAL A 88 -21.67 -15.77 -9.77
N ASN A 89 -22.77 -15.22 -9.23
CA ASN A 89 -23.86 -15.98 -8.61
C ASN A 89 -25.22 -15.50 -9.14
N HIS A 90 -25.98 -16.39 -9.79
CA HIS A 90 -27.29 -16.11 -10.42
C HIS A 90 -28.44 -15.70 -9.47
N ARG A 91 -28.16 -15.37 -8.19
CA ARG A 91 -29.20 -14.88 -7.29
C ARG A 91 -29.44 -13.40 -7.56
N ALA A 92 -30.72 -13.03 -7.72
CA ALA A 92 -31.21 -11.67 -7.90
C ALA A 92 -30.53 -10.70 -6.91
N GLY A 93 -29.49 -10.03 -7.40
CA GLY A 93 -28.74 -9.03 -6.67
C GLY A 93 -29.01 -7.66 -7.26
N GLN A 94 -28.89 -6.63 -6.43
CA GLN A 94 -28.94 -5.24 -6.88
C GLN A 94 -27.92 -5.03 -8.01
N ILE A 95 -28.40 -4.49 -9.13
CA ILE A 95 -27.59 -4.16 -10.31
C ILE A 95 -26.61 -3.05 -9.91
N PRO A 96 -25.32 -3.18 -10.27
CA PRO A 96 -24.33 -2.18 -9.90
C PRO A 96 -24.68 -0.82 -10.50
N SER A 97 -24.25 0.25 -9.82
CA SER A 97 -24.34 1.62 -10.35
C SER A 97 -22.97 2.12 -10.80
N PRO A 98 -22.55 1.86 -12.05
CA PRO A 98 -21.23 2.27 -12.52
C PRO A 98 -21.17 3.76 -12.89
N VAL A 99 -19.99 4.34 -12.72
CA VAL A 99 -19.60 5.63 -13.29
C VAL A 99 -18.38 5.42 -14.18
N ILE A 100 -18.22 6.24 -15.23
CA ILE A 100 -17.06 6.20 -16.12
C ILE A 100 -16.21 7.46 -15.94
N MET A 101 -14.90 7.30 -15.86
CA MET A 101 -13.94 8.39 -15.72
C MET A 101 -12.88 8.35 -16.82
N LEU A 102 -12.43 9.52 -17.27
CA LEU A 102 -11.31 9.64 -18.19
C LEU A 102 -10.01 9.49 -17.39
N LEU A 103 -9.30 8.39 -17.58
CA LEU A 103 -8.17 8.01 -16.73
C LEU A 103 -7.00 9.00 -16.85
N SER A 104 -6.85 9.61 -18.01
CA SER A 104 -5.82 10.62 -18.27
C SER A 104 -6.16 12.01 -17.73
N GLU A 105 -7.37 12.26 -17.24
CA GLU A 105 -7.81 13.59 -16.75
C GLU A 105 -8.67 13.41 -15.48
N PRO A 106 -8.08 12.97 -14.36
CA PRO A 106 -8.81 12.71 -13.12
C PRO A 106 -9.50 13.96 -12.53
N GLU A 107 -9.10 15.16 -12.95
CA GLU A 107 -9.78 16.42 -12.64
C GLU A 107 -11.20 16.49 -13.23
N ARG A 108 -11.48 15.77 -14.32
CA ARG A 108 -12.78 15.73 -14.98
C ARG A 108 -13.75 14.86 -14.17
N LYS A 109 -14.92 15.42 -13.86
CA LYS A 109 -15.99 14.68 -13.17
C LYS A 109 -16.38 13.40 -13.92
N SER A 110 -16.58 12.33 -13.16
CA SER A 110 -17.08 11.07 -13.68
C SER A 110 -18.52 11.20 -14.19
N ILE A 111 -18.87 10.36 -15.16
CA ILE A 111 -20.17 10.34 -15.81
C ILE A 111 -20.93 9.11 -15.31
N PRO A 112 -22.11 9.28 -14.66
CA PRO A 112 -22.94 8.15 -14.29
C PRO A 112 -23.46 7.39 -15.50
N LEU A 113 -23.45 6.06 -15.42
CA LEU A 113 -23.97 5.20 -16.49
C LEU A 113 -25.35 4.67 -16.11
N ALA A 114 -26.33 4.90 -16.99
CA ALA A 114 -27.68 4.38 -16.82
C ALA A 114 -27.77 2.95 -17.39
N SER A 115 -28.32 2.02 -16.61
CA SER A 115 -28.67 0.70 -17.12
C SER A 115 -29.81 0.83 -18.13
N ARG A 116 -29.75 0.06 -19.22
CA ARG A 116 -30.90 -0.20 -20.07
C ARG A 116 -32.05 -0.79 -19.26
N MET A 117 -33.26 -0.52 -19.70
CA MET A 117 -34.50 -0.99 -19.10
C MET A 117 -35.19 -1.95 -20.07
N SER A 118 -35.69 -3.07 -19.56
CA SER A 118 -36.56 -4.00 -20.27
C SER A 118 -37.81 -4.21 -19.43
N GLU A 119 -39.01 -3.96 -19.99
CA GLU A 119 -40.28 -4.01 -19.27
C GLU A 119 -40.28 -3.22 -17.95
N GLY A 120 -39.56 -2.08 -17.91
CA GLY A 120 -39.44 -1.23 -16.72
C GLY A 120 -38.44 -1.72 -15.66
N VAL A 121 -37.71 -2.81 -15.92
CA VAL A 121 -36.69 -3.36 -15.02
C VAL A 121 -35.29 -3.12 -15.60
N PRO A 122 -34.32 -2.61 -14.80
CA PRO A 122 -32.94 -2.50 -15.25
C PRO A 122 -32.35 -3.87 -15.57
N VAL A 123 -31.64 -4.01 -16.68
CA VAL A 123 -31.05 -5.29 -17.14
C VAL A 123 -29.55 -5.42 -16.84
N GLY A 124 -28.88 -4.36 -16.39
CA GLY A 124 -27.43 -4.38 -16.11
C GLY A 124 -26.55 -4.29 -17.37
N GLU A 125 -27.10 -3.71 -18.44
CA GLU A 125 -26.39 -3.37 -19.67
C GLU A 125 -26.28 -1.85 -19.81
N TYR A 126 -25.10 -1.34 -20.16
CA TYR A 126 -24.84 0.11 -20.23
C TYR A 126 -24.23 0.48 -21.59
N GLU A 127 -24.77 1.54 -22.20
CA GLU A 127 -24.33 2.03 -23.51
C GLU A 127 -23.24 3.10 -23.37
N LEU A 128 -22.11 2.88 -24.06
CA LEU A 128 -20.90 3.70 -23.89
C LEU A 128 -20.42 4.41 -25.14
N SER A 129 -20.98 4.08 -26.31
CA SER A 129 -20.56 4.52 -27.64
C SER A 129 -20.24 6.02 -27.73
N SER A 130 -21.16 6.89 -27.29
CA SER A 130 -20.99 8.35 -27.35
C SER A 130 -19.86 8.92 -26.45
N ILE A 131 -19.44 8.16 -25.44
CA ILE A 131 -18.43 8.56 -24.45
C ILE A 131 -17.05 8.08 -24.90
N VAL A 132 -16.92 6.80 -25.22
CA VAL A 132 -15.61 6.16 -25.45
C VAL A 132 -15.04 6.43 -26.84
N ASN A 133 -15.86 6.85 -27.81
CA ASN A 133 -15.44 7.12 -29.19
C ASN A 133 -14.77 8.50 -29.38
N LYS A 134 -14.61 9.32 -28.33
CA LYS A 134 -14.04 10.68 -28.45
C LYS A 134 -12.59 10.78 -28.00
N ASN A 135 -12.18 9.99 -27.02
CA ASN A 135 -10.83 9.98 -26.45
C ASN A 135 -10.65 8.72 -25.58
N GLY A 136 -9.55 8.63 -24.84
CA GLY A 136 -9.25 7.55 -23.90
C GLY A 136 -7.85 7.71 -23.31
N PRO A 137 -7.44 6.82 -22.38
CA PRO A 137 -8.17 5.66 -21.88
C PRO A 137 -9.22 5.99 -20.81
N TRP A 138 -10.25 5.15 -20.72
CA TRP A 138 -11.33 5.26 -19.74
C TRP A 138 -11.27 4.14 -18.70
N LEU A 139 -11.84 4.43 -17.53
CA LEU A 139 -12.03 3.44 -16.47
C LEU A 139 -13.48 3.50 -16.00
N VAL A 140 -14.17 2.37 -16.04
CA VAL A 140 -15.48 2.21 -15.42
C VAL A 140 -15.26 1.72 -13.99
N VAL A 141 -15.79 2.47 -13.03
CA VAL A 141 -15.63 2.21 -11.59
C VAL A 141 -16.98 2.24 -10.89
N PRO A 142 -17.13 1.56 -9.74
CA PRO A 142 -18.34 1.67 -8.95
C PRO A 142 -18.57 3.10 -8.49
N LYS A 143 -19.83 3.53 -8.33
CA LYS A 143 -20.11 4.82 -7.70
C LYS A 143 -19.62 4.85 -6.23
N PRO A 144 -19.35 6.03 -5.67
CA PRO A 144 -19.10 6.18 -4.23
C PRO A 144 -20.21 5.53 -3.40
N GLY A 145 -19.84 4.77 -2.36
CA GLY A 145 -20.73 3.97 -1.52
C GLY A 145 -21.02 2.55 -2.03
N GLU A 146 -20.56 2.19 -3.24
CA GLU A 146 -20.67 0.84 -3.83
C GLU A 146 -19.29 0.27 -4.23
N GLU A 147 -18.23 0.59 -3.50
CA GLU A 147 -16.83 0.37 -3.91
C GLU A 147 -16.45 -1.09 -4.18
N MET A 148 -17.12 -2.01 -3.49
CA MET A 148 -16.93 -3.45 -3.63
C MET A 148 -17.94 -4.10 -4.59
N ALA A 149 -18.81 -3.32 -5.24
CA ALA A 149 -19.84 -3.85 -6.12
C ALA A 149 -19.24 -4.61 -7.29
N PHE A 150 -18.27 -4.03 -8.00
CA PHE A 150 -17.65 -4.69 -9.15
C PHE A 150 -16.20 -4.29 -9.35
N ARG A 151 -15.47 -5.18 -10.04
CA ARG A 151 -14.08 -4.95 -10.43
C ARG A 151 -13.98 -3.84 -11.48
N PRO A 152 -13.19 -2.76 -11.24
CA PRO A 152 -12.95 -1.72 -12.24
C PRO A 152 -12.62 -2.28 -13.63
N CYS A 153 -13.27 -1.72 -14.65
CA CYS A 153 -13.17 -2.17 -16.04
C CYS A 153 -12.47 -1.11 -16.88
N PHE A 154 -11.29 -1.45 -17.39
CA PHE A 154 -10.51 -0.59 -18.28
C PHE A 154 -11.09 -0.63 -19.70
N ILE A 155 -11.16 0.53 -20.35
CA ILE A 155 -11.56 0.66 -21.75
C ILE A 155 -10.55 1.55 -22.45
N ARG A 156 -9.88 1.00 -23.48
CA ARG A 156 -8.79 1.67 -24.20
C ARG A 156 -9.17 3.02 -24.82
N GLY A 157 -10.42 3.17 -25.31
CA GLY A 157 -10.82 4.29 -26.16
C GLY A 157 -10.18 4.22 -27.55
N GLU A 158 -10.31 5.29 -28.35
CA GLU A 158 -9.67 5.39 -29.66
C GLU A 158 -8.14 5.45 -29.57
N SER A 159 -7.46 4.85 -30.56
CA SER A 159 -6.00 4.86 -30.63
C SER A 159 -5.48 6.27 -30.88
N SER A 160 -4.73 6.83 -29.92
CA SER A 160 -3.93 8.02 -30.20
C SER A 160 -2.80 7.69 -31.20
N LEU A 161 -2.44 8.68 -32.03
CA LEU A 161 -1.32 8.57 -32.96
C LEU A 161 -0.02 8.21 -32.21
N PRO A 162 0.92 7.47 -32.84
CA PRO A 162 2.20 7.16 -32.23
C PRO A 162 2.92 8.47 -31.87
N VAL A 163 3.26 8.64 -30.59
CA VAL A 163 4.03 9.77 -30.07
C VAL A 163 5.39 9.25 -29.63
N GLU A 164 6.45 9.97 -29.99
CA GLU A 164 7.80 9.66 -29.53
C GLU A 164 7.89 9.69 -28.00
N GLU A 165 8.51 8.67 -27.40
CA GLU A 165 8.68 8.51 -25.95
C GLU A 165 9.44 9.68 -25.30
N SER A 166 10.28 10.38 -26.09
CA SER A 166 11.08 11.55 -25.68
C SER A 166 10.24 12.76 -25.22
N ASN A 167 8.94 12.80 -25.54
CA ASN A 167 8.06 13.94 -25.26
C ASN A 167 7.11 13.72 -24.06
N ILE A 168 7.27 12.65 -23.28
CA ILE A 168 6.39 12.35 -22.14
C ILE A 168 6.80 13.19 -20.91
N ARG A 169 6.12 14.32 -20.70
CA ARG A 169 6.37 15.26 -19.58
C ARG A 169 5.18 15.48 -18.66
N SER A 170 4.09 14.72 -18.83
CA SER A 170 2.89 14.87 -18.00
C SER A 170 2.28 13.53 -17.68
N LEU A 171 1.65 13.41 -16.50
CA LEU A 171 0.96 12.17 -16.11
C LEU A 171 -0.24 11.89 -17.00
N GLN A 172 -0.90 12.92 -17.52
CA GLN A 172 -1.97 12.81 -18.51
C GLN A 172 -1.47 12.04 -19.74
N LYS A 173 -0.33 12.47 -20.32
CA LYS A 173 0.23 11.83 -21.52
C LYS A 173 0.82 10.45 -21.20
N ALA A 174 1.50 10.30 -20.07
CA ALA A 174 2.03 9.01 -19.63
C ALA A 174 0.93 7.96 -19.46
N THR A 175 -0.21 8.35 -18.89
CA THR A 175 -1.39 7.49 -18.69
C THR A 175 -2.02 7.10 -20.03
N GLN A 176 -2.09 8.02 -20.99
CA GLN A 176 -2.59 7.71 -22.34
C GLN A 176 -1.74 6.68 -23.08
N LEU A 177 -0.42 6.75 -22.89
CA LEU A 177 0.55 5.89 -23.57
C LEU A 177 0.93 4.65 -22.76
N PHE A 178 0.39 4.50 -21.55
CA PHE A 178 0.75 3.40 -20.68
C PHE A 178 0.40 2.05 -21.32
N ASN A 179 1.40 1.19 -21.43
CA ASN A 179 1.27 -0.17 -21.92
C ASN A 179 1.88 -1.13 -20.89
N PRO A 180 1.09 -2.01 -20.25
CA PRO A 180 1.59 -2.92 -19.22
C PRO A 180 2.56 -3.99 -19.77
N GLN A 181 2.62 -4.17 -21.10
CA GLN A 181 3.55 -5.09 -21.76
C GLN A 181 4.82 -4.39 -22.27
N ALA A 182 4.90 -3.06 -22.18
CA ALA A 182 6.11 -2.35 -22.55
C ALA A 182 7.19 -2.54 -21.48
N GLU A 183 8.45 -2.55 -21.91
CA GLU A 183 9.61 -2.65 -21.02
C GLU A 183 9.72 -1.43 -20.10
N VAL A 184 9.42 -0.24 -20.65
CA VAL A 184 9.48 1.03 -19.93
C VAL A 184 8.08 1.44 -19.50
N ASN A 185 7.89 1.64 -18.19
CA ASN A 185 6.69 2.24 -17.67
C ASN A 185 6.74 3.76 -17.88
N THR A 186 5.90 4.27 -18.79
CA THR A 186 5.80 5.70 -19.13
C THR A 186 5.50 6.58 -17.92
N ILE A 187 4.79 6.06 -16.93
CA ILE A 187 4.45 6.78 -15.69
C ILE A 187 5.71 6.98 -14.84
N THR A 188 6.57 5.96 -14.73
CA THR A 188 7.83 6.03 -13.99
C THR A 188 8.76 7.12 -14.52
N LEU A 189 8.77 7.35 -15.84
CA LEU A 189 9.55 8.44 -16.46
C LEU A 189 9.11 9.82 -15.95
N VAL A 190 7.80 10.04 -15.80
CA VAL A 190 7.25 11.30 -15.30
C VAL A 190 7.43 11.41 -13.78
N LEU A 191 7.34 10.30 -13.03
CA LEU A 191 7.62 10.30 -11.59
C LEU A 191 9.06 10.74 -11.28
N GLY A 192 10.04 10.37 -12.11
CA GLY A 192 11.42 10.86 -11.98
C GLY A 192 11.54 12.37 -12.17
N GLN A 193 10.74 12.96 -13.07
CA GLN A 193 10.67 14.41 -13.26
C GLN A 193 9.99 15.07 -12.05
N MET A 194 8.86 14.53 -11.61
CA MET A 194 8.08 15.00 -10.46
C MET A 194 8.87 14.99 -9.15
N ALA A 195 9.70 13.97 -8.92
CA ALA A 195 10.53 13.87 -7.73
C ALA A 195 11.51 15.05 -7.57
N ASN A 196 11.95 15.62 -8.69
CA ASN A 196 12.89 16.74 -8.73
C ASN A 196 12.20 18.11 -8.86
N ASP A 197 10.91 18.14 -9.21
CA ASP A 197 10.12 19.36 -9.38
C ASP A 197 8.83 19.33 -8.53
N PRO A 198 8.84 19.96 -7.34
CA PRO A 198 7.64 20.07 -6.50
C PRO A 198 6.49 20.90 -7.14
N ALA A 199 6.78 21.67 -8.19
CA ALA A 199 5.81 22.47 -8.94
C ALA A 199 5.22 21.70 -10.15
N HIS A 200 5.69 20.49 -10.42
CA HIS A 200 5.24 19.69 -11.55
C HIS A 200 3.72 19.44 -11.51
N SER A 201 3.04 19.63 -12.64
CA SER A 201 1.57 19.50 -12.75
C SER A 201 1.05 18.10 -12.42
N GLY A 202 1.91 17.08 -12.52
CA GLY A 202 1.62 15.72 -12.09
C GLY A 202 1.20 15.61 -10.62
N TRP A 203 1.65 16.50 -9.74
CA TRP A 203 1.18 16.50 -8.35
C TRP A 203 -0.30 16.88 -8.23
N GLN A 204 -0.76 17.82 -9.06
CA GLN A 204 -2.18 18.17 -9.14
C GLN A 204 -3.01 17.01 -9.71
N PHE A 205 -2.49 16.30 -10.72
CA PHE A 205 -3.13 15.09 -11.25
C PHE A 205 -3.34 14.05 -10.14
N MET A 206 -2.30 13.76 -9.35
CA MET A 206 -2.40 12.78 -8.26
C MET A 206 -3.34 13.24 -7.15
N ARG A 207 -3.34 14.55 -6.83
CA ARG A 207 -4.27 15.13 -5.86
C ARG A 207 -5.73 15.00 -6.33
N SER A 208 -6.02 15.38 -7.58
CA SER A 208 -7.36 15.23 -8.16
C SER A 208 -7.81 13.78 -8.22
N LEU A 209 -6.90 12.85 -8.54
CA LEU A 209 -7.19 11.41 -8.51
C LEU A 209 -7.52 10.93 -7.09
N TYR A 210 -6.74 11.35 -6.09
CA TYR A 210 -6.96 11.00 -4.69
C TYR A 210 -8.29 11.56 -4.16
N ASP A 211 -8.58 12.83 -4.43
CA ASP A 211 -9.77 13.50 -3.88
C ASP A 211 -11.07 13.01 -4.54
N GLN A 212 -11.05 12.72 -5.85
CA GLN A 212 -12.25 12.29 -6.58
C GLN A 212 -12.48 10.78 -6.55
N PHE A 213 -11.41 9.99 -6.56
CA PHE A 213 -11.47 8.52 -6.71
C PHE A 213 -10.78 7.76 -5.59
N GLY A 214 -10.34 8.45 -4.53
CA GLY A 214 -9.78 7.84 -3.34
C GLY A 214 -10.78 7.01 -2.55
N TYR A 215 -12.06 6.93 -2.89
CA TYR A 215 -12.93 5.90 -2.28
C TYR A 215 -12.56 4.49 -2.77
N LEU A 216 -11.90 4.37 -3.94
CA LEU A 216 -11.40 3.12 -4.48
C LEU A 216 -10.03 2.76 -3.88
N PRO A 217 -9.64 1.48 -3.90
CA PRO A 217 -8.26 1.10 -3.59
C PRO A 217 -7.27 1.82 -4.51
N LEU A 218 -6.21 2.40 -3.95
CA LEU A 218 -5.15 3.10 -4.68
C LEU A 218 -4.49 2.18 -5.71
N ALA A 219 -4.35 0.88 -5.41
CA ALA A 219 -3.82 -0.12 -6.33
C ALA A 219 -4.65 -0.29 -7.62
N THR A 220 -5.87 0.27 -7.69
CA THR A 220 -6.67 0.35 -8.93
C THR A 220 -5.96 1.18 -10.01
N PHE A 221 -5.17 2.18 -9.61
CA PHE A 221 -4.50 3.09 -10.53
C PHE A 221 -3.00 2.83 -10.56
N GLU A 222 -2.46 2.59 -11.75
CA GLU A 222 -1.04 2.28 -11.94
C GLU A 222 -0.11 3.37 -11.40
N VAL A 223 -0.55 4.63 -11.42
CA VAL A 223 0.26 5.76 -10.91
C VAL A 223 0.65 5.60 -9.44
N TRP A 224 -0.22 5.05 -8.60
CA TRP A 224 0.10 4.80 -7.19
C TRP A 224 1.03 3.61 -7.03
N ARG A 225 0.85 2.56 -7.85
CA ARG A 225 1.75 1.40 -7.87
C ARG A 225 3.16 1.80 -8.29
N ALA A 226 3.27 2.62 -9.34
CA ALA A 226 4.54 3.15 -9.83
C ALA A 226 5.18 4.11 -8.82
N LEU A 227 4.39 4.95 -8.13
CA LEU A 227 4.87 5.86 -7.09
C LEU A 227 5.59 5.09 -5.97
N VAL A 228 4.95 4.04 -5.44
CA VAL A 228 5.51 3.24 -4.34
C VAL A 228 6.82 2.55 -4.72
N GLN A 229 7.01 2.25 -6.00
CA GLN A 229 8.25 1.68 -6.53
C GLN A 229 9.32 2.72 -6.84
N HIS A 230 9.05 4.02 -6.65
CA HIS A 230 9.96 5.11 -6.95
C HIS A 230 10.28 5.94 -5.69
N PRO A 231 11.29 5.56 -4.87
CA PRO A 231 11.55 6.15 -3.56
C PRO A 231 11.64 7.68 -3.53
N GLN A 232 12.30 8.30 -4.51
CA GLN A 232 12.41 9.77 -4.59
C GLN A 232 11.05 10.46 -4.80
N ALA A 233 10.18 9.87 -5.61
CA ALA A 233 8.87 10.42 -5.90
C ALA A 233 7.93 10.17 -4.71
N LEU A 234 8.00 8.97 -4.09
CA LEU A 234 7.28 8.68 -2.86
C LEU A 234 7.68 9.63 -1.72
N ALA A 235 8.97 9.92 -1.56
CA ALA A 235 9.44 10.89 -0.56
C ALA A 235 8.87 12.29 -0.81
N MET A 236 8.89 12.76 -2.06
CA MET A 236 8.29 14.05 -2.43
C MET A 236 6.76 14.05 -2.23
N SER A 237 6.07 12.94 -2.51
CA SER A 237 4.62 12.86 -2.32
C SER A 237 4.21 13.04 -0.86
N LEU A 238 5.04 12.63 0.11
CA LEU A 238 4.79 12.90 1.52
C LEU A 238 4.58 14.39 1.81
N PHE A 239 5.42 15.26 1.22
CA PHE A 239 5.29 16.71 1.37
C PHE A 239 4.11 17.26 0.57
N LYS A 240 3.88 16.75 -0.64
CA LYS A 240 2.76 17.19 -1.50
C LYS A 240 1.39 16.81 -0.96
N PHE A 241 1.31 15.78 -0.12
CA PHE A 241 0.13 15.38 0.65
C PHE A 241 0.22 15.80 2.12
N GLU A 242 1.12 16.75 2.44
CA GLU A 242 1.20 17.43 3.73
C GLU A 242 1.45 16.51 4.95
N MET A 243 2.00 15.32 4.68
CA MET A 243 2.18 14.24 5.65
C MET A 243 0.91 14.01 6.48
N SER A 244 -0.27 14.05 5.84
CA SER A 244 -1.52 13.80 6.56
C SER A 244 -1.58 12.35 7.03
N ALA A 245 -2.13 12.13 8.23
CA ALA A 245 -2.23 10.79 8.80
C ALA A 245 -3.06 9.86 7.92
N GLU A 246 -4.13 10.37 7.30
CA GLU A 246 -4.97 9.58 6.39
C GLU A 246 -4.19 9.09 5.18
N TYR A 247 -3.34 9.94 4.59
CA TYR A 247 -2.53 9.56 3.43
C TYR A 247 -1.44 8.56 3.81
N LEU A 248 -0.72 8.83 4.91
CA LEU A 248 0.37 7.98 5.39
C LEU A 248 -0.11 6.57 5.74
N SER A 249 -1.13 6.46 6.60
CA SER A 249 -1.71 5.17 6.99
C SER A 249 -2.26 4.42 5.78
N ARG A 250 -2.82 5.15 4.81
CA ARG A 250 -3.38 4.52 3.62
C ARG A 250 -2.32 3.94 2.68
N ILE A 251 -1.21 4.63 2.48
CA ILE A 251 -0.09 4.10 1.70
C ILE A 251 0.46 2.83 2.35
N GLU A 252 0.62 2.81 3.67
CA GLU A 252 1.06 1.61 4.38
C GLU A 252 0.04 0.46 4.28
N ASN A 253 -1.25 0.74 4.45
CA ASN A 253 -2.28 -0.30 4.44
C ASN A 253 -2.50 -0.92 3.06
N GLU A 254 -2.39 -0.12 1.99
CA GLU A 254 -2.70 -0.59 0.64
C GLU A 254 -1.49 -1.12 -0.15
N PHE A 255 -0.26 -0.83 0.28
CA PHE A 255 0.94 -1.25 -0.41
C PHE A 255 1.94 -1.93 0.53
N PRO A 256 2.79 -2.85 0.02
CA PRO A 256 3.80 -3.53 0.82
C PRO A 256 5.02 -2.62 1.08
N ILE A 257 4.82 -1.53 1.82
CA ILE A 257 5.87 -0.62 2.29
C ILE A 257 6.20 -0.93 3.75
N LEU A 258 7.49 -0.92 4.10
CA LEU A 258 7.94 -0.91 5.48
C LEU A 258 8.74 0.37 5.70
N TRP A 259 8.21 1.31 6.48
CA TRP A 259 8.78 2.64 6.65
C TRP A 259 10.14 2.60 7.34
N GLU A 260 10.37 1.61 8.20
CA GLU A 260 11.65 1.36 8.87
C GLU A 260 12.77 1.04 7.88
N PHE A 261 12.43 0.59 6.66
CA PHE A 261 13.38 0.32 5.57
C PHE A 261 13.46 1.45 4.54
N PHE A 262 12.58 2.44 4.62
CA PHE A 262 12.52 3.49 3.61
C PHE A 262 13.78 4.38 3.70
N PRO A 263 14.46 4.68 2.57
CA PRO A 263 15.70 5.44 2.60
C PRO A 263 15.54 6.84 3.22
N ILE A 264 16.13 7.05 4.39
CA ILE A 264 15.91 8.27 5.17
C ILE A 264 16.48 9.52 4.46
N PHE A 265 17.53 9.33 3.66
CA PHE A 265 18.12 10.40 2.86
C PHE A 265 17.17 10.92 1.78
N GLU A 266 16.25 10.08 1.29
CA GLU A 266 15.29 10.52 0.27
C GLU A 266 14.23 11.46 0.86
N ILE A 267 13.81 11.22 2.11
CA ILE A 267 12.94 12.14 2.86
C ILE A 267 13.63 13.49 3.04
N LYS A 268 14.91 13.47 3.46
CA LYS A 268 15.70 14.68 3.66
C LYS A 268 15.96 15.43 2.35
N ALA A 269 16.30 14.73 1.26
CA ALA A 269 16.51 15.36 -0.03
C ALA A 269 15.19 15.97 -0.57
N ALA A 270 14.06 15.29 -0.37
CA ALA A 270 12.75 15.82 -0.72
C ALA A 270 12.38 17.06 0.11
N SER A 271 12.72 17.10 1.42
CA SER A 271 12.45 18.28 2.25
C SER A 271 13.22 19.51 1.76
N GLU A 272 14.49 19.35 1.40
CA GLU A 272 15.30 20.48 0.90
C GLU A 272 14.77 21.02 -0.44
N ARG A 273 14.38 20.12 -1.36
CA ARG A 273 13.71 20.51 -2.61
C ARG A 273 12.38 21.22 -2.34
N PHE A 274 11.61 20.75 -1.37
CA PHE A 274 10.33 21.35 -1.00
C PHE A 274 10.50 22.74 -0.36
N LYS A 275 11.49 22.93 0.52
CA LYS A 275 11.86 24.26 1.06
C LYS A 275 12.23 25.23 -0.06
N LEU A 276 13.08 24.80 -1.00
CA LEU A 276 13.45 25.63 -2.16
C LEU A 276 12.22 26.04 -2.98
N PHE A 277 11.29 25.12 -3.21
CA PHE A 277 10.02 25.42 -3.86
C PHE A 277 9.19 26.47 -3.11
N LEU A 278 9.07 26.36 -1.78
CA LEU A 278 8.36 27.34 -0.96
C LEU A 278 9.04 28.72 -0.99
N SER A 279 10.36 28.75 -0.96
CA SER A 279 11.16 29.97 -1.12
C SER A 279 10.87 30.65 -2.46
N GLN A 280 10.85 29.90 -3.56
CA GLN A 280 10.49 30.40 -4.89
C GLN A 280 9.05 30.92 -4.97
N LYS A 281 8.14 30.41 -4.14
CA LYS A 281 6.77 30.91 -3.99
C LYS A 281 6.65 32.11 -3.05
N GLY A 282 7.76 32.60 -2.50
CA GLY A 282 7.80 33.79 -1.64
C GLY A 282 7.58 33.51 -0.16
N ALA A 283 7.64 32.25 0.30
CA ALA A 283 7.52 31.93 1.72
C ALA A 283 8.79 32.37 2.49
N PRO A 284 8.67 33.08 3.62
CA PRO A 284 9.80 33.39 4.50
C PRO A 284 10.48 32.13 5.05
N GLU A 285 11.78 32.19 5.33
CA GLU A 285 12.57 31.04 5.82
C GLU A 285 11.99 30.44 7.12
N GLU A 286 11.58 31.29 8.07
CA GLU A 286 10.91 30.88 9.31
C GLU A 286 9.65 30.04 9.03
N THR A 287 8.81 30.47 8.08
CA THR A 287 7.59 29.75 7.68
C THR A 287 7.92 28.42 7.02
N GLN A 288 8.96 28.37 6.18
CA GLN A 288 9.41 27.13 5.54
C GLN A 288 9.86 26.13 6.59
N LYS A 289 10.70 26.56 7.54
CA LYS A 289 11.23 25.72 8.62
C LYS A 289 10.11 25.20 9.52
N LEU A 290 9.19 26.07 9.94
CA LEU A 290 8.05 25.69 10.75
C LEU A 290 7.17 24.66 10.03
N LEU A 291 6.83 24.90 8.76
CA LEU A 291 5.97 23.99 7.98
C LEU A 291 6.61 22.61 7.83
N VAL A 292 7.88 22.54 7.46
CA VAL A 292 8.59 21.26 7.27
C VAL A 292 8.77 20.52 8.60
N THR A 293 9.06 21.24 9.69
CA THR A 293 9.15 20.64 11.03
C THR A 293 7.82 20.04 11.45
N ASN A 294 6.71 20.76 11.24
CA ASN A 294 5.37 20.23 11.54
C ASN A 294 5.04 18.99 10.69
N MET A 295 5.50 18.93 9.45
CA MET A 295 5.34 17.73 8.60
C MET A 295 6.13 16.55 9.17
N PHE A 296 7.38 16.75 9.58
CA PHE A 296 8.16 15.68 10.22
C PHE A 296 7.54 15.20 11.55
N GLN A 297 6.99 16.10 12.35
CA GLN A 297 6.25 15.73 13.56
C GLN A 297 5.05 14.84 13.23
N ARG A 298 4.25 15.18 12.20
CA ARG A 298 3.15 14.32 11.75
C ARG A 298 3.63 12.95 11.30
N LEU A 299 4.76 12.90 10.59
CA LEU A 299 5.37 11.64 10.18
C LEU A 299 5.76 10.78 11.40
N GLY A 300 6.40 11.38 12.41
CA GLY A 300 6.77 10.70 13.66
C GLY A 300 5.58 10.26 14.52
N LEU A 301 4.47 11.02 14.48
CA LEU A 301 3.23 10.65 15.16
C LEU A 301 2.57 9.41 14.54
N VAL A 302 2.60 9.28 13.21
CA VAL A 302 2.01 8.14 12.52
C VAL A 302 2.95 6.93 12.52
N PHE A 303 4.24 7.17 12.32
CA PHE A 303 5.27 6.14 12.31
C PHE A 303 6.34 6.48 13.36
N PRO A 304 6.29 5.85 14.54
CA PRO A 304 7.21 6.12 15.64
C PRO A 304 8.70 6.02 15.27
N THR A 305 9.05 5.23 14.24
CA THR A 305 10.42 5.17 13.71
C THR A 305 10.99 6.51 13.25
N TYR A 306 10.15 7.51 12.96
CA TYR A 306 10.58 8.86 12.55
C TYR A 306 10.47 9.90 13.67
N ALA A 307 10.06 9.51 14.88
CA ALA A 307 9.97 10.39 16.03
C ALA A 307 11.35 10.72 16.64
N ASP A 308 11.35 11.59 17.63
CA ASP A 308 12.49 11.91 18.50
C ASP A 308 13.78 12.27 17.74
N GLU A 309 14.79 11.40 17.80
CA GLU A 309 16.11 11.66 17.24
C GLU A 309 16.11 11.72 15.71
N ILE A 310 15.23 10.95 15.07
CA ILE A 310 15.09 10.98 13.61
C ILE A 310 14.43 12.29 13.15
N GLU A 311 13.40 12.76 13.85
CA GLU A 311 12.80 14.07 13.61
C GLU A 311 13.84 15.20 13.76
N LYS A 312 14.67 15.16 14.81
CA LYS A 312 15.74 16.14 15.04
C LYS A 312 16.78 16.11 13.92
N TRP A 313 17.16 14.93 13.44
CA TRP A 313 18.11 14.77 12.34
C TRP A 313 17.53 15.28 11.00
N LEU A 314 16.26 14.99 10.73
CA LEU A 314 15.55 15.47 9.54
C LEU A 314 15.42 17.02 9.57
N SER A 315 15.06 17.58 10.72
CA SER A 315 14.81 19.02 10.86
C SER A 315 16.09 19.86 10.89
N ASN A 316 17.10 19.41 11.64
CA ASN A 316 18.28 20.23 11.98
C ASN A 316 19.62 19.56 11.63
N GLY A 317 19.62 18.30 11.20
CA GLY A 317 20.85 17.56 10.92
C GLY A 317 21.63 17.11 12.16
N TYR A 318 21.05 17.22 13.36
CA TYR A 318 21.68 16.73 14.58
C TYR A 318 21.78 15.21 14.55
N LEU A 319 22.98 14.68 14.79
CA LEU A 319 23.20 13.25 14.89
C LEU A 319 22.67 12.75 16.23
N PRO A 320 22.05 11.55 16.27
CA PRO A 320 21.62 10.94 17.51
C PRO A 320 22.82 10.70 18.44
N PRO A 321 22.63 10.76 19.76
CA PRO A 321 23.64 10.32 20.71
C PRO A 321 23.93 8.82 20.52
N SER A 322 25.15 8.40 20.88
CA SER A 322 25.47 6.97 20.93
C SER A 322 24.58 6.28 21.96
N ILE A 323 23.99 5.14 21.60
CA ILE A 323 23.14 4.35 22.50
C ILE A 323 24.06 3.46 23.35
N PRO A 324 24.07 3.60 24.68
CA PRO A 324 24.86 2.72 25.54
C PRO A 324 24.39 1.26 25.46
N GLU A 325 25.32 0.31 25.43
CA GLU A 325 25.00 -1.13 25.40
C GLU A 325 24.12 -1.56 26.59
N SER A 326 24.28 -0.93 27.75
CA SER A 326 23.46 -1.20 28.93
C SER A 326 21.98 -0.86 28.75
N CYS A 327 21.67 0.21 28.02
CA CYS A 327 20.29 0.58 27.69
C CYS A 327 19.65 -0.48 26.79
N VAL A 328 20.38 -0.89 25.75
CA VAL A 328 19.91 -1.94 24.83
C VAL A 328 19.69 -3.25 25.57
N HIS A 329 20.61 -3.65 26.44
CA HIS A 329 20.44 -4.85 27.26
C HIS A 329 19.21 -4.76 28.15
N GLY A 330 18.99 -3.60 28.78
CA GLY A 330 17.79 -3.32 29.58
C GLY A 330 16.50 -3.48 28.78
N TRP A 331 16.41 -2.86 27.59
CA TRP A 331 15.26 -3.00 26.70
C TRP A 331 15.01 -4.45 26.28
N TYR A 332 16.06 -5.20 25.95
CA TYR A 332 15.93 -6.60 25.60
C TYR A 332 15.44 -7.45 26.78
N GLN A 333 15.90 -7.19 28.02
CA GLN A 333 15.39 -7.89 29.20
C GLN A 333 13.92 -7.56 29.49
N GLU A 334 13.50 -6.32 29.27
CA GLU A 334 12.10 -5.91 29.41
C GLU A 334 11.21 -6.64 28.40
N LEU A 335 11.63 -6.65 27.13
CA LEU A 335 10.95 -7.39 26.06
C LEU A 335 10.78 -8.89 26.41
N LEU A 336 11.80 -9.52 26.99
CA LEU A 336 11.70 -10.91 27.45
C LEU A 336 10.71 -11.10 28.61
N ARG A 337 10.62 -10.12 29.51
CA ARG A 337 9.72 -10.15 30.66
C ARG A 337 8.28 -10.01 30.22
N GLU A 338 7.99 -9.02 29.38
CA GLU A 338 6.64 -8.71 28.89
C GLU A 338 6.09 -9.84 28.00
N HIS A 339 6.94 -10.45 27.16
CA HIS A 339 6.53 -11.46 26.17
C HIS A 339 6.99 -12.88 26.51
N SER A 340 7.11 -13.19 27.80
CA SER A 340 7.60 -14.49 28.30
C SER A 340 6.76 -15.70 27.83
N GLU A 341 5.43 -15.54 27.76
CA GLU A 341 4.48 -16.58 27.34
C GLU A 341 3.99 -16.39 25.89
N ALA A 342 4.48 -15.37 25.18
CA ALA A 342 4.03 -15.05 23.83
C ALA A 342 4.64 -15.98 22.78
N ARG A 343 3.94 -16.16 21.65
CA ARG A 343 4.52 -16.81 20.47
C ARG A 343 5.29 -15.78 19.65
N TRP A 344 6.61 -15.87 19.66
CA TRP A 344 7.49 -14.94 18.96
C TRP A 344 7.42 -15.13 17.43
N PRO A 345 7.42 -14.05 16.64
CA PRO A 345 7.45 -14.13 15.19
C PRO A 345 8.87 -14.50 14.71
N GLU A 346 8.98 -15.59 13.94
CA GLU A 346 10.27 -16.18 13.55
C GLU A 346 10.70 -15.85 12.11
N TYR A 347 9.93 -15.03 11.39
CA TYR A 347 10.20 -14.75 9.98
C TYR A 347 11.54 -14.03 9.83
N GLY A 348 12.46 -14.64 9.08
CA GLY A 348 13.80 -14.08 8.86
C GLY A 348 14.88 -14.52 9.84
N CYS A 349 14.57 -15.22 10.95
CA CYS A 349 15.51 -15.54 12.04
C CYS A 349 16.88 -16.04 11.53
N LYS A 350 16.90 -17.13 10.75
CA LYS A 350 18.15 -17.74 10.26
C LYS A 350 18.93 -16.82 9.32
N ARG A 351 18.24 -15.95 8.57
CA ARG A 351 18.87 -15.06 7.58
C ARG A 351 19.44 -13.82 8.27
N LEU A 352 18.68 -13.24 9.20
CA LEU A 352 19.14 -12.16 10.08
C LEU A 352 20.34 -12.60 10.92
N TYR A 353 20.32 -13.81 11.48
CA TYR A 353 21.48 -14.39 12.18
C TYR A 353 22.73 -14.41 11.29
N LYS A 354 22.62 -14.98 10.09
CA LYS A 354 23.76 -15.04 9.16
C LYS A 354 24.28 -13.64 8.79
N TRP A 355 23.38 -12.69 8.56
CA TRP A 355 23.75 -11.32 8.25
C TRP A 355 24.45 -10.64 9.44
N MET A 356 23.91 -10.79 10.65
CA MET A 356 24.49 -10.21 11.86
C MET A 356 25.89 -10.80 12.16
N MET A 357 26.05 -12.11 12.02
CA MET A 357 27.34 -12.78 12.20
C MET A 357 28.38 -12.41 11.12
N SER A 358 27.94 -11.89 9.97
CA SER A 358 28.85 -11.40 8.93
C SER A 358 29.34 -9.97 9.16
N GLN A 359 28.77 -9.24 10.14
CA GLN A 359 29.16 -7.87 10.46
C GLN A 359 30.49 -7.84 11.23
N LYS A 360 31.46 -7.07 10.73
CA LYS A 360 32.79 -6.96 11.36
C LYS A 360 32.81 -6.13 12.64
N ASN A 361 31.89 -5.18 12.77
CA ASN A 361 31.78 -4.29 13.93
C ASN A 361 30.29 -3.99 14.18
N PRO A 362 29.55 -4.87 14.85
CA PRO A 362 28.13 -4.68 15.08
C PRO A 362 27.91 -3.43 15.95
N VAL A 363 27.03 -2.53 15.51
CA VAL A 363 26.71 -1.28 16.21
C VAL A 363 26.01 -1.56 17.55
N ILE A 364 25.32 -2.70 17.65
CA ILE A 364 24.55 -3.11 18.83
C ILE A 364 24.90 -4.56 19.19
N GLY A 365 25.35 -4.79 20.42
CA GLY A 365 25.74 -6.09 20.96
C GLY A 365 24.62 -6.91 21.60
N ILE A 366 23.47 -7.07 20.94
CA ILE A 366 22.43 -8.01 21.42
C ILE A 366 22.79 -9.42 20.93
N ASN A 367 22.89 -10.38 21.85
CA ASN A 367 23.06 -11.79 21.53
C ASN A 367 21.91 -12.60 22.14
N PRO A 368 20.82 -12.83 21.39
CA PRO A 368 19.70 -13.61 21.89
C PRO A 368 20.12 -15.06 22.16
N ASP A 369 19.69 -15.57 23.29
CA ASP A 369 19.95 -16.92 23.81
C ASP A 369 19.16 -18.02 23.08
N ALA A 370 18.10 -17.65 22.35
CA ALA A 370 17.26 -18.59 21.61
C ALA A 370 16.98 -18.14 20.17
N ASN A 371 17.01 -19.11 19.24
CA ASN A 371 16.89 -18.87 17.80
C ASN A 371 15.58 -18.18 17.38
N HIS A 372 14.48 -18.42 18.09
CA HIS A 372 13.17 -17.82 17.76
C HIS A 372 13.11 -16.31 18.07
N ARG A 373 14.08 -15.77 18.83
CA ARG A 373 14.14 -14.36 19.24
C ARG A 373 14.91 -13.48 18.26
N TYR A 374 15.67 -14.09 17.33
CA TYR A 374 16.55 -13.37 16.40
C TYR A 374 15.82 -12.35 15.53
N SER A 375 14.61 -12.67 15.07
CA SER A 375 13.83 -11.76 14.23
C SER A 375 13.52 -10.45 14.94
N VAL A 376 12.91 -10.51 16.11
CA VAL A 376 12.53 -9.31 16.87
C VAL A 376 13.77 -8.54 17.34
N ALA A 377 14.79 -9.25 17.85
CA ALA A 377 15.98 -8.61 18.43
C ALA A 377 16.86 -7.89 17.38
N TRP A 378 16.98 -8.42 16.16
CA TRP A 378 17.91 -7.89 15.15
C TRP A 378 17.25 -7.18 13.98
N LEU A 379 15.92 -7.28 13.80
CA LEU A 379 15.23 -6.53 12.77
C LEU A 379 15.47 -5.01 12.87
N PRO A 380 15.45 -4.36 14.06
CA PRO A 380 15.72 -2.92 14.15
C PRO A 380 17.12 -2.52 13.67
N VAL A 381 18.14 -3.34 13.97
CA VAL A 381 19.53 -3.12 13.52
C VAL A 381 19.61 -3.23 12.00
N PHE A 382 19.00 -4.27 11.44
CA PHE A 382 18.95 -4.45 9.99
C PHE A 382 18.16 -3.32 9.30
N ALA A 383 17.03 -2.90 9.89
CA ALA A 383 16.22 -1.80 9.38
C ALA A 383 17.00 -0.50 9.26
N ALA A 384 17.69 -0.12 10.34
CA ALA A 384 18.55 1.05 10.36
C ALA A 384 19.65 0.96 9.29
N ALA A 385 20.25 -0.21 9.09
CA ALA A 385 21.26 -0.43 8.05
C ALA A 385 20.68 -0.30 6.63
N VAL A 386 19.44 -0.75 6.39
CA VAL A 386 18.76 -0.59 5.10
C VAL A 386 18.39 0.88 4.86
N ALA A 387 17.74 1.54 5.82
CA ALA A 387 17.31 2.93 5.69
C ALA A 387 18.48 3.91 5.52
N SER A 388 19.64 3.59 6.11
CA SER A 388 20.90 4.34 5.95
C SER A 388 21.71 3.94 4.70
N GLY A 389 21.24 2.99 3.90
CA GLY A 389 21.93 2.56 2.67
C GLY A 389 23.20 1.74 2.88
N ASN A 390 23.46 1.26 4.10
CA ASN A 390 24.60 0.40 4.43
C ASN A 390 24.42 -1.05 3.96
N THR A 391 23.17 -1.48 3.76
CA THR A 391 22.81 -2.78 3.18
C THR A 391 21.53 -2.64 2.35
N SER A 392 21.20 -3.65 1.54
CA SER A 392 19.90 -3.72 0.85
C SER A 392 18.94 -4.65 1.58
N PHE A 393 17.65 -4.45 1.34
CA PHE A 393 16.59 -5.37 1.77
C PHE A 393 16.88 -6.81 1.30
N GLU A 394 17.30 -6.94 0.04
CA GLU A 394 17.60 -8.21 -0.63
C GLU A 394 18.76 -8.98 0.01
N ALA A 395 19.61 -8.35 0.82
CA ALA A 395 20.70 -9.04 1.51
C ALA A 395 20.21 -10.09 2.52
N VAL A 396 19.02 -9.89 3.09
CA VAL A 396 18.41 -10.80 4.07
C VAL A 396 17.08 -11.35 3.58
N PHE A 397 16.27 -10.51 2.96
CA PHE A 397 14.94 -10.86 2.51
C PHE A 397 14.93 -10.79 0.98
N ASP A 398 14.93 -11.96 0.33
CA ASP A 398 14.67 -12.02 -1.12
C ASP A 398 13.42 -11.19 -1.48
N ARG A 399 13.26 -10.77 -2.75
CA ARG A 399 12.04 -10.12 -3.28
C ARG A 399 10.82 -11.05 -3.32
N LYS A 400 10.57 -11.78 -2.25
CA LYS A 400 9.39 -12.63 -2.08
C LYS A 400 8.20 -11.72 -1.81
N PRO A 401 7.12 -11.83 -2.62
CA PRO A 401 5.86 -11.20 -2.26
C PRO A 401 5.47 -11.57 -0.82
N GLY A 402 4.75 -10.70 -0.11
CA GLY A 402 4.35 -10.95 1.29
C GLY A 402 5.46 -10.94 2.35
N ALA A 403 6.74 -10.75 2.01
CA ALA A 403 7.80 -10.60 3.02
C ALA A 403 7.53 -9.43 3.98
N VAL A 404 7.03 -8.32 3.45
CA VAL A 404 6.68 -7.12 4.23
C VAL A 404 5.61 -7.41 5.28
N PHE A 405 4.64 -8.27 4.99
CA PHE A 405 3.60 -8.64 5.95
C PHE A 405 4.16 -9.34 7.19
N PHE A 406 5.04 -10.33 6.98
CA PHE A 406 5.67 -10.99 8.12
C PHE A 406 6.61 -10.05 8.88
N LEU A 407 7.25 -9.10 8.19
CA LEU A 407 8.07 -8.10 8.84
C LEU A 407 7.26 -7.10 9.67
N ARG A 408 6.06 -6.72 9.23
CA ARG A 408 5.13 -5.94 10.05
C ARG A 408 4.73 -6.70 11.31
N GLN A 409 4.47 -8.01 11.23
CA GLN A 409 4.22 -8.82 12.43
C GLN A 409 5.41 -8.82 13.41
N VAL A 410 6.64 -8.85 12.89
CA VAL A 410 7.86 -8.76 13.73
C VAL A 410 7.99 -7.37 14.36
N ARG A 411 7.72 -6.31 13.59
CA ARG A 411 7.75 -4.91 14.05
C ARG A 411 6.68 -4.66 15.13
N ASP A 412 5.46 -5.11 14.88
CA ASP A 412 4.29 -4.84 15.73
C ASP A 412 4.26 -5.74 16.98
N PHE A 413 5.20 -6.67 17.12
CA PHE A 413 5.27 -7.62 18.24
C PHE A 413 5.33 -6.93 19.61
N ASP A 414 6.09 -5.84 19.70
CA ASP A 414 6.29 -5.06 20.93
C ASP A 414 5.46 -3.77 20.94
N SER A 415 4.52 -3.62 20.00
CA SER A 415 3.60 -2.49 20.02
C SER A 415 2.51 -2.76 21.06
N PRO A 416 2.15 -1.78 21.91
CA PRO A 416 1.02 -1.95 22.82
C PRO A 416 -0.22 -2.24 21.97
N LEU A 417 -0.86 -3.39 22.22
CA LEU A 417 -2.14 -3.73 21.60
C LEU A 417 -3.11 -2.58 21.87
N VAL A 418 -3.54 -1.90 20.80
CA VAL A 418 -4.57 -0.84 20.85
C VAL A 418 -5.93 -1.46 21.15
#